data_AF-A0A6L5FR96-F1
#
_entry.id   AF-A0A6L5FR96-F1
#
_cell.length_a   1.000
_cell.length_b   1.000
_cell.length_c   1.000
_cell.angle_alpha   90.00
_cell.angle_beta   90.00
_cell.angle_gamma   90.00
#
_symmetry.space_group_name_H-M   'P 1'
#
loop_
_entity.id
_entity.type
_entity.pdbx_description
1 polymer ?
#
loop_
_entity_poly.entity_id
_entity_poly.type
_entity_poly.pdbx_seq_one_letter_code
_entity_poly.pdbx_strand_id
1 'polypeptide(L)'
;MDSFIPPGIPRFSTATSPGAIPVIPQALAHARNQLGILENARGRYDEAAVHLEESLRVAAELDDAAVRSAALNNFAQTARLRGEIERALDLTREALEICIQQGDSHHEAAIRNNLADLLHSTGDSDGAMEQLKTATAVLARIGDEPAGMLPEVWKLGEW
;
A
#
# COMPACT_ATOMS: atom_id res chain seq x y z
N MET A 1 -15.74 38.79 -14.71
CA MET A 1 -14.75 37.69 -14.56
C MET A 1 -15.02 37.11 -13.20
N ASP A 2 -15.97 36.18 -13.14
CA ASP A 2 -16.43 35.58 -11.89
C ASP A 2 -15.40 34.54 -11.44
N SER A 3 -14.77 34.78 -10.30
CA SER A 3 -13.89 33.83 -9.63
C SER A 3 -14.72 32.65 -9.13
N PHE A 4 -14.59 31.52 -9.83
CA PHE A 4 -15.05 30.21 -9.40
C PHE A 4 -14.30 29.79 -8.12
N ILE A 5 -15.00 29.79 -6.99
CA ILE A 5 -14.51 29.26 -5.72
C ILE A 5 -14.90 27.77 -5.70
N PRO A 6 -13.96 26.80 -5.63
CA PRO A 6 -14.32 25.39 -5.58
C PRO A 6 -15.03 25.06 -4.25
N PRO A 7 -15.98 24.11 -4.24
CA PRO A 7 -16.70 23.74 -3.03
C PRO A 7 -15.74 23.16 -1.99
N GLY A 8 -15.82 23.68 -0.76
CA GLY A 8 -15.00 23.26 0.36
C GLY A 8 -15.16 21.77 0.68
N ILE A 9 -14.03 21.10 0.83
CA ILE A 9 -13.95 19.75 1.40
C ILE A 9 -14.62 19.78 2.77
N PRO A 10 -15.55 18.88 3.09
CA PRO A 10 -16.11 18.79 4.43
C PRO A 10 -14.98 18.41 5.41
N ARG A 11 -14.49 19.39 6.17
CA ARG A 11 -13.71 19.11 7.38
C ARG A 11 -14.65 18.39 8.33
N PHE A 12 -14.26 17.21 8.81
CA PHE A 12 -14.98 16.51 9.86
C PHE A 12 -15.25 17.47 11.02
N SER A 13 -16.51 17.91 11.13
CA SER A 13 -16.98 18.64 12.29
C SER A 13 -17.07 17.61 13.40
N THR A 14 -16.10 17.63 14.32
CA THR A 14 -16.15 16.86 15.56
C THR A 14 -17.15 17.52 16.51
N ALA A 15 -18.41 17.63 16.09
CA ALA A 15 -19.51 17.90 17.00
C ALA A 15 -19.81 16.61 17.80
N THR A 16 -18.94 16.32 18.76
CA THR A 16 -19.07 15.18 19.66
C THR A 16 -20.20 15.47 20.66
N SER A 17 -21.28 14.68 20.61
CA SER A 17 -22.28 14.68 21.69
C SER A 17 -21.62 14.29 23.01
N PRO A 18 -21.99 14.90 24.16
CA PRO A 18 -21.40 14.54 25.44
C PRO A 18 -21.71 13.07 25.75
N GLY A 19 -20.69 12.21 25.72
CA GLY A 19 -20.81 10.76 25.96
C GLY A 19 -20.46 9.87 24.77
N ALA A 20 -20.27 10.41 23.56
CA ALA A 20 -19.73 9.63 22.45
C ALA A 20 -18.21 9.50 22.59
N ILE A 21 -17.69 8.27 22.62
CA ILE A 21 -16.24 8.03 22.50
C ILE A 21 -15.84 8.60 21.12
N PRO A 22 -14.91 9.58 21.05
CA PRO A 22 -14.49 10.13 19.77
C PRO A 22 -13.91 9.00 18.93
N VAL A 23 -14.56 8.70 17.80
CA VAL A 23 -13.97 7.83 16.78
C VAL A 23 -12.79 8.60 16.22
N ILE A 24 -11.57 8.20 16.62
CA ILE A 24 -10.34 8.74 16.06
C ILE A 24 -10.31 8.29 14.60
N PRO A 25 -10.47 9.18 13.60
CA PRO A 25 -10.62 8.77 12.21
C PRO A 25 -9.43 7.93 11.73
N GLN A 26 -8.23 8.24 12.23
CA GLN A 26 -7.03 7.45 11.95
C GLN A 26 -7.15 6.00 12.47
N ALA A 27 -7.65 5.80 13.69
CA ALA A 27 -7.86 4.47 14.26
C ALA A 27 -8.94 3.69 13.50
N LEU A 28 -9.96 4.38 12.98
CA LEU A 28 -10.96 3.79 12.10
C LEU A 28 -10.33 3.28 10.81
N ALA A 29 -9.47 4.06 10.15
CA ALA A 29 -8.79 3.65 8.93
C ALA A 29 -7.94 2.39 9.17
N HIS A 30 -7.13 2.37 10.24
CA HIS A 30 -6.34 1.20 10.61
C HIS A 30 -7.23 -0.02 10.88
N ALA A 31 -8.31 0.14 11.65
CA ALA A 31 -9.23 -0.96 11.95
C ALA A 31 -9.88 -1.52 10.68
N ARG A 32 -10.26 -0.64 9.73
CA ARG A 32 -10.81 -1.02 8.43
C ARG A 32 -9.79 -1.80 7.59
N ASN A 33 -8.55 -1.33 7.53
CA ASN A 33 -7.47 -2.07 6.87
C ASN A 33 -7.27 -3.48 7.45
N GLN A 34 -7.27 -3.61 8.79
CA GLN A 34 -7.14 -4.91 9.45
C GLN A 34 -8.33 -5.83 9.17
N LEU A 35 -9.55 -5.30 9.14
CA LEU A 35 -10.74 -6.07 8.78
C LEU A 35 -10.66 -6.59 7.34
N GLY A 36 -10.14 -5.77 6.41
CA GLY A 36 -9.86 -6.20 5.04
C GLY A 36 -8.94 -7.41 4.96
N ILE A 37 -7.83 -7.37 5.71
CA ILE A 37 -6.88 -8.50 5.81
C ILE A 37 -7.56 -9.76 6.37
N LEU A 38 -8.40 -9.61 7.40
CA LEU A 38 -9.08 -10.74 8.04
C LEU A 38 -10.14 -11.37 7.14
N GLU A 39 -10.90 -10.58 6.37
CA GLU A 39 -11.87 -11.13 5.42
C GLU A 39 -11.18 -11.79 4.22
N ASN A 40 -10.04 -11.27 3.75
CA ASN A 40 -9.18 -11.96 2.78
C ASN A 40 -8.76 -13.35 3.28
N ALA A 41 -8.31 -13.44 4.53
CA ALA A 41 -7.91 -14.71 5.13
C ALA A 41 -9.09 -15.71 5.26
N ARG A 42 -10.33 -15.22 5.21
CA ARG A 42 -11.56 -16.04 5.21
C ARG A 42 -12.07 -16.36 3.80
N GLY A 43 -11.39 -15.90 2.75
CA GLY A 43 -11.85 -16.05 1.37
C GLY A 43 -13.00 -15.12 0.98
N ARG A 44 -13.30 -14.11 1.81
CA ARG A 44 -14.39 -13.14 1.64
C ARG A 44 -13.87 -11.87 0.99
N TYR A 45 -13.54 -11.96 -0.29
CA TYR A 45 -12.81 -10.92 -1.00
C TYR A 45 -13.65 -9.67 -1.30
N ASP A 46 -14.96 -9.81 -1.47
CA ASP A 46 -15.85 -8.67 -1.68
C ASP A 46 -16.00 -7.85 -0.39
N GLU A 47 -16.16 -8.51 0.75
CA GLU A 47 -16.16 -7.87 2.06
C GLU A 47 -14.81 -7.23 2.39
N ALA A 48 -13.71 -7.90 2.03
CA ALA A 48 -12.37 -7.35 2.18
C ALA A 48 -12.21 -6.03 1.40
N ALA A 49 -12.69 -5.99 0.15
CA ALA A 49 -12.66 -4.79 -0.69
C ALA A 49 -13.44 -3.63 -0.06
N VAL A 50 -14.65 -3.88 0.46
CA VAL A 50 -15.46 -2.85 1.15
C VAL A 50 -14.71 -2.26 2.35
N HIS A 51 -14.04 -3.11 3.13
CA HIS A 51 -13.24 -2.63 4.27
C HIS A 51 -12.02 -1.81 3.83
N LEU A 52 -11.36 -2.20 2.75
CA LEU A 52 -10.16 -1.51 2.25
C LEU A 52 -10.50 -0.18 1.55
N GLU A 53 -11.61 -0.12 0.81
CA GLU A 53 -12.15 1.12 0.23
C GLU A 53 -12.46 2.16 1.31
N GLU A 54 -13.09 1.74 2.40
CA GLU A 54 -13.38 2.63 3.52
C GLU A 54 -12.10 3.10 4.21
N SER A 55 -11.09 2.23 4.35
CA SER A 55 -9.77 2.64 4.86
C SER A 55 -9.12 3.69 3.96
N LEU A 56 -9.19 3.51 2.64
CA LEU A 56 -8.63 4.46 1.66
C LEU A 56 -9.34 5.80 1.70
N ARG A 57 -10.67 5.79 1.79
CA ARG A 57 -11.49 7.01 1.89
C ARG A 57 -11.07 7.83 3.11
N VAL A 58 -10.98 7.20 4.28
CA VAL A 58 -10.58 7.89 5.52
C VAL A 58 -9.12 8.34 5.47
N ALA A 59 -8.20 7.52 4.93
CA ALA A 59 -6.80 7.91 4.76
C ALA A 59 -6.65 9.14 3.86
N ALA A 60 -7.41 9.22 2.77
CA ALA A 60 -7.41 10.38 1.86
C ALA A 60 -7.95 11.64 2.54
N GLU A 61 -8.98 11.52 3.39
CA GLU A 61 -9.54 12.66 4.13
C GLU A 61 -8.58 13.21 5.21
N LEU A 62 -7.71 12.34 5.74
CA LEU A 62 -6.71 12.69 6.74
C LEU A 62 -5.35 13.06 6.16
N ASP A 63 -5.16 12.90 4.85
CA ASP A 63 -3.86 12.99 4.18
C ASP A 63 -2.81 12.03 4.81
N ASP A 64 -3.26 10.87 5.28
CA ASP A 64 -2.41 9.84 5.90
C ASP A 64 -1.84 8.92 4.83
N ALA A 65 -0.68 9.31 4.30
CA ALA A 65 0.01 8.59 3.23
C ALA A 65 0.41 7.16 3.63
N ALA A 66 0.76 6.92 4.89
CA ALA A 66 1.18 5.60 5.37
C ALA A 66 0.00 4.62 5.40
N VAL A 67 -1.15 5.05 5.91
CA VAL A 67 -2.37 4.22 5.88
C VAL A 67 -2.84 4.02 4.45
N ARG A 68 -2.74 5.06 3.61
CA ARG A 68 -3.15 4.97 2.20
C ARG A 68 -2.32 3.93 1.44
N SER A 69 -0.99 3.95 1.55
CA SER A 69 -0.15 2.96 0.86
C SER A 69 -0.39 1.54 1.37
N ALA A 70 -0.53 1.35 2.68
CA ALA A 70 -0.84 0.05 3.26
C ALA A 70 -2.19 -0.51 2.78
N ALA A 71 -3.24 0.33 2.77
CA ALA A 71 -4.57 -0.06 2.30
C ALA A 71 -4.58 -0.37 0.80
N LEU A 72 -3.88 0.42 -0.04
CA LEU A 72 -3.74 0.15 -1.47
C LEU A 72 -3.06 -1.20 -1.72
N ASN A 73 -1.97 -1.49 -1.00
CA ASN A 73 -1.25 -2.76 -1.14
C ASN A 73 -2.10 -3.97 -0.71
N ASN A 74 -2.90 -3.84 0.35
CA ASN A 74 -3.83 -4.90 0.77
C ASN A 74 -5.00 -5.04 -0.22
N PHE A 75 -5.44 -3.94 -0.83
CA PHE A 75 -6.46 -3.99 -1.88
C PHE A 75 -5.91 -4.66 -3.14
N ALA A 76 -4.66 -4.39 -3.52
CA ALA A 76 -3.99 -5.10 -4.61
C ALA A 76 -3.98 -6.62 -4.38
N GLN A 77 -3.67 -7.06 -3.16
CA GLN A 77 -3.73 -8.49 -2.81
C GLN A 77 -5.15 -9.06 -2.93
N THR A 78 -6.16 -8.29 -2.51
CA THR A 78 -7.58 -8.66 -2.65
C THR A 78 -7.98 -8.80 -4.13
N ALA A 79 -7.62 -7.82 -4.95
CA ALA A 79 -7.86 -7.83 -6.39
C ALA A 79 -7.18 -9.03 -7.07
N ARG A 80 -5.93 -9.34 -6.68
CA ARG A 80 -5.22 -10.55 -7.13
C ARG A 80 -5.98 -11.82 -6.78
N LEU A 81 -6.47 -11.96 -5.55
CA LEU A 81 -7.25 -13.12 -5.09
C LEU A 81 -8.59 -13.27 -5.83
N ARG A 82 -9.14 -12.17 -6.34
CA ARG A 82 -10.31 -12.13 -7.23
C ARG A 82 -9.99 -12.42 -8.71
N GLY A 83 -8.72 -12.56 -9.07
CA GLY A 83 -8.26 -12.72 -10.45
C GLY A 83 -8.18 -11.42 -11.25
N GLU A 84 -8.31 -10.27 -10.60
CA GLU A 84 -8.27 -8.94 -11.21
C GLU A 84 -6.82 -8.43 -11.29
N ILE A 85 -6.00 -9.13 -12.08
CA ILE A 85 -4.54 -8.96 -12.06
C ILE A 85 -4.11 -7.54 -12.49
N GLU A 86 -4.69 -6.98 -13.54
CA GLU A 86 -4.37 -5.61 -13.97
C GLU A 86 -4.72 -4.57 -12.90
N ARG A 87 -5.86 -4.76 -12.22
CA ARG A 87 -6.25 -3.89 -11.12
C ARG A 87 -5.28 -3.99 -9.95
N ALA A 88 -4.81 -5.20 -9.65
CA ALA A 88 -3.80 -5.42 -8.62
C ALA A 88 -2.47 -4.74 -8.96
N LEU A 89 -2.03 -4.79 -10.22
CA LEU A 89 -0.83 -4.10 -10.69
C LEU A 89 -0.95 -2.58 -10.50
N ASP A 90 -2.07 -1.98 -10.90
CA ASP A 90 -2.29 -0.54 -10.76
C ASP A 90 -2.30 -0.11 -9.29
N LEU A 91 -3.02 -0.84 -8.44
CA LEU A 91 -3.07 -0.56 -6.99
C LEU A 91 -1.69 -0.70 -6.33
N THR A 92 -0.90 -1.69 -6.74
CA THR A 92 0.46 -1.89 -6.21
C THR A 92 1.40 -0.77 -6.65
N ARG A 93 1.30 -0.31 -7.90
CA ARG A 93 2.09 0.82 -8.42
C ARG A 93 1.76 2.12 -7.69
N GLU A 94 0.48 2.40 -7.45
CA GLU A 94 0.05 3.57 -6.68
C GLU A 94 0.58 3.52 -5.23
N ALA A 95 0.49 2.35 -4.58
CA ALA A 95 1.03 2.16 -3.23
C ALA A 95 2.55 2.40 -3.18
N LEU A 96 3.27 1.91 -4.20
CA LEU A 96 4.72 2.03 -4.31
C LEU A 96 5.14 3.49 -4.47
N GLU A 97 4.46 4.24 -5.34
CA GLU A 97 4.74 5.66 -5.55
C GLU A 97 4.60 6.46 -4.25
N ILE A 98 3.55 6.21 -3.47
CA ILE A 98 3.34 6.86 -2.17
C ILE A 98 4.46 6.50 -1.20
N CYS A 99 4.86 5.24 -1.09
CA CYS A 99 5.94 4.83 -0.20
C CYS A 99 7.29 5.46 -0.57
N ILE A 100 7.61 5.54 -1.87
CA ILE A 100 8.83 6.20 -2.35
C ILE A 100 8.80 7.70 -1.97
N GLN A 101 7.67 8.38 -2.17
CA GLN A 101 7.52 9.80 -1.83
C GLN A 101 7.66 10.05 -0.32
N GLN A 102 7.20 9.12 0.52
CA GLN A 102 7.33 9.21 1.98
C GLN A 102 8.72 8.78 2.50
N GLY A 103 9.55 8.14 1.67
CA GLY A 103 10.82 7.57 2.09
C GLY A 103 10.69 6.34 2.99
N ASP A 104 9.52 5.69 3.01
CA ASP A 104 9.29 4.48 3.80
C ASP A 104 9.92 3.27 3.12
N SER A 105 11.20 3.06 3.42
CA SER A 105 12.02 2.04 2.76
C SER A 105 11.57 0.61 3.10
N HIS A 106 11.00 0.38 4.28
CA HIS A 106 10.48 -0.94 4.66
C HIS A 106 9.24 -1.30 3.84
N HIS A 107 8.26 -0.39 3.76
CA HIS A 107 7.08 -0.62 2.94
C HIS A 107 7.40 -0.60 1.44
N GLU A 108 8.34 0.22 0.98
CA GLU A 108 8.80 0.20 -0.41
C GLU A 108 9.26 -1.21 -0.82
N ALA A 109 10.14 -1.83 -0.03
CA ALA A 109 10.63 -3.18 -0.32
C ALA A 109 9.51 -4.24 -0.32
N ALA A 110 8.59 -4.17 0.64
CA ALA A 110 7.45 -5.09 0.71
C ALA A 110 6.52 -4.97 -0.52
N ILE A 111 6.22 -3.74 -0.94
CA ILE A 111 5.35 -3.48 -2.10
C ILE A 111 6.04 -3.91 -3.39
N ARG A 112 7.36 -3.69 -3.52
CA ARG A 112 8.13 -4.17 -4.69
C ARG A 112 8.13 -5.69 -4.81
N ASN A 113 8.19 -6.42 -3.70
CA ASN A 113 8.04 -7.88 -3.73
C ASN A 113 6.66 -8.30 -4.23
N ASN A 114 5.59 -7.63 -3.76
CA ASN A 114 4.24 -7.90 -4.25
C ASN A 114 4.08 -7.58 -5.74
N LEU A 115 4.71 -6.50 -6.21
CA LEU A 115 4.72 -6.15 -7.63
C LEU A 115 5.46 -7.21 -8.45
N ALA A 116 6.58 -7.72 -7.95
CA ALA A 116 7.32 -8.80 -8.60
C ALA A 116 6.48 -10.07 -8.74
N ASP A 117 5.78 -10.47 -7.68
CA ASP A 117 4.88 -11.63 -7.72
C ASP A 117 3.79 -11.46 -8.78
N LEU A 118 3.20 -10.25 -8.87
CA LEU A 118 2.18 -9.94 -9.87
C LEU A 118 2.74 -9.98 -11.30
N LEU A 119 3.89 -9.35 -11.54
CA LEU A 119 4.55 -9.36 -12.85
C LEU A 119 4.96 -10.77 -13.28
N HIS A 120 5.48 -11.57 -12.34
CA HIS A 120 5.80 -12.96 -12.64
C HIS A 120 4.54 -13.77 -13.00
N SER A 121 3.42 -13.52 -12.32
CA SER A 121 2.15 -14.20 -12.61
C SER A 121 1.57 -13.85 -13.99
N THR A 122 1.93 -12.69 -14.56
CA THR A 122 1.56 -12.30 -15.93
C THR A 122 2.58 -12.70 -16.99
N GLY A 123 3.68 -13.36 -16.60
CA GLY A 123 4.75 -13.81 -17.48
C GLY A 123 5.89 -12.80 -17.68
N ASP A 124 5.83 -11.63 -17.05
CA ASP A 124 6.90 -10.63 -17.07
C ASP A 124 7.97 -10.95 -16.01
N SER A 125 8.79 -11.96 -16.33
CA SER A 125 9.88 -12.40 -15.43
C SER A 125 11.01 -11.38 -15.33
N ASP A 126 11.26 -10.61 -16.38
CA ASP A 126 12.31 -9.58 -16.39
C ASP A 126 11.92 -8.41 -15.48
N GLY A 127 10.69 -7.92 -15.59
CA GLY A 127 10.16 -6.89 -14.71
C GLY A 127 10.08 -7.35 -13.25
N ALA A 128 9.69 -8.61 -13.01
CA ALA A 128 9.70 -9.18 -11.66
C ALA A 128 11.10 -9.20 -11.05
N MET A 129 12.10 -9.63 -11.83
CA MET A 129 13.50 -9.65 -11.40
C MET A 129 14.02 -8.24 -11.09
N GLU A 130 13.66 -7.24 -11.90
CA GLU A 130 14.01 -5.84 -11.64
C GLU A 130 13.46 -5.37 -10.29
N GLN A 131 12.18 -5.62 -10.01
CA GLN A 131 11.56 -5.21 -8.75
C GLN A 131 12.19 -5.90 -7.54
N LEU A 132 12.53 -7.20 -7.62
CA LEU A 132 13.21 -7.92 -6.54
C LEU A 132 14.63 -7.41 -6.29
N LYS A 133 15.38 -7.07 -7.35
CA LYS A 133 16.71 -6.46 -7.23
C LYS A 133 16.61 -5.13 -6.51
N THR A 134 15.64 -4.29 -6.87
CA THR A 134 15.43 -2.99 -6.20
C THR A 134 14.98 -3.18 -4.75
N ALA A 135 14.05 -4.10 -4.47
CA ALA A 135 13.61 -4.39 -3.10
C ALA A 135 14.78 -4.81 -2.20
N THR A 136 15.65 -5.68 -2.72
CA THR A 136 16.87 -6.13 -2.01
C THR A 136 17.83 -4.97 -1.77
N ALA A 137 18.04 -4.10 -2.77
CA ALA A 137 18.88 -2.92 -2.62
C ALA A 137 18.32 -1.90 -1.61
N VAL A 138 16.99 -1.74 -1.55
CA VAL A 138 16.32 -0.92 -0.55
C VAL A 138 16.54 -1.50 0.85
N LEU A 139 16.30 -2.81 1.04
CA LEU A 139 16.52 -3.48 2.33
C LEU A 139 17.99 -3.44 2.77
N ALA A 140 18.92 -3.61 1.84
CA ALA A 140 20.35 -3.51 2.14
C ALA A 140 20.70 -2.12 2.69
N ARG A 141 20.16 -1.04 2.10
CA ARG A 141 20.36 0.32 2.60
C ARG A 141 19.81 0.54 4.01
N ILE A 142 18.71 -0.12 4.37
CA ILE A 142 18.16 -0.07 5.74
C ILE A 142 19.13 -0.73 6.74
N GLY A 143 19.82 -1.80 6.32
CA GLY A 143 20.79 -2.52 7.14
C GLY A 143 22.22 -1.95 7.13
N ASP A 144 22.55 -1.04 6.21
CA ASP A 144 23.90 -0.48 6.02
C ASP A 144 24.15 0.85 6.76
N GLU A 145 23.30 1.25 7.71
CA GLU A 145 23.79 2.09 8.81
C GLU A 145 24.70 1.24 9.72
N PRO A 146 25.97 1.65 9.88
CA PRO A 146 27.17 1.00 9.33
C PRO A 146 27.39 -0.47 9.82
N ALA A 147 28.03 -1.40 9.10
CA ALA A 147 28.97 -1.29 7.98
C ALA A 147 29.03 -2.59 7.13
N GLY A 148 28.86 -2.46 5.81
CA GLY A 148 29.85 -2.91 4.83
C GLY A 148 29.81 -4.38 4.42
N MET A 149 28.76 -4.81 3.73
CA MET A 149 28.85 -5.95 2.79
C MET A 149 27.69 -5.93 1.81
N LEU A 150 27.97 -5.69 0.53
CA LEU A 150 27.02 -6.02 -0.53
C LEU A 150 26.78 -7.55 -0.54
N PRO A 151 25.54 -8.05 -0.55
CA PRO A 151 25.27 -9.48 -0.51
C PRO A 151 25.87 -10.20 -1.73
N GLU A 152 26.62 -11.29 -1.50
CA GLU A 152 27.31 -12.09 -2.53
C GLU A 152 26.38 -12.69 -3.61
N VAL A 153 25.06 -12.61 -3.41
CA VAL A 153 24.04 -13.14 -4.33
C VAL A 153 24.11 -12.55 -5.74
N TRP A 154 24.79 -11.40 -5.91
CA TRP A 154 24.99 -10.73 -7.20
C TRP A 154 26.08 -11.39 -8.07
N LYS A 155 26.84 -12.36 -7.55
CA LYS A 155 27.89 -13.07 -8.31
C LYS A 155 27.41 -14.34 -9.03
N LEU A 156 26.13 -14.71 -8.94
CA LEU A 156 25.63 -16.00 -9.47
C LEU A 156 24.82 -15.89 -10.78
N GLY A 157 24.88 -14.74 -11.46
CA GLY A 157 24.13 -14.49 -12.71
C GLY A 157 24.90 -14.67 -14.02
N GLU A 158 26.17 -15.09 -13.99
CA GLU A 158 26.96 -15.31 -15.21
C GLU A 158 27.29 -16.79 -15.38
N TRP A 159 26.51 -17.48 -16.20
CA TRP A 159 26.89 -18.67 -16.97
C TRP A 159 26.33 -18.55 -18.38
#